data_AF-A0A7C7AGS8-F1
#
_entry.id   AF-A0A7C7AGS8-F1
#
_cell.length_a   1.000
_cell.length_b   1.000
_cell.length_c   1.000
_cell.angle_alpha   90.00
_cell.angle_beta   90.00
_cell.angle_gamma   90.00
#
_symmetry.space_group_name_H-M   'P 1'
#
loop_
_entity.id
_entity.type
_entity.pdbx_description
1 polymer ?
#
loop_
_entity_poly.entity_id
_entity_poly.type
_entity_poly.pdbx_seq_one_letter_code
_entity_poly.pdbx_strand_id
1 'polypeptide(L)'
;MSLIPKDYHWSWNNFLTDEIVMELDGIEKKIGTNINPERDKVLRFMKCNLYDIKVVILGQDPYPEKGKATGRAFEVGDLVSWNQKFRQVSLKNIVRLLYKNYNGITEYKDIKKFSEIQKEIKEGKFSILPPNEIFGSWESQGVLLLNTYLSVEAGISGSHIPIWENFSRELLKFISQENKNISWFLWGKMAEDKKRFIRYGKYYESRHPMMCSEFYEDDFLKNDCFKDTMSIINWKD
;
A
#
# COMPACT_ATOMS: atom_id res chain seq x y z
N MET A 1 8.49 18.65 16.11
CA MET A 1 7.88 17.47 16.77
C MET A 1 8.25 16.31 15.87
N SER A 2 9.13 15.42 16.34
CA SER A 2 9.69 14.33 15.52
C SER A 2 8.64 13.58 14.73
N LEU A 3 8.95 13.27 13.46
CA LEU A 3 8.14 12.37 12.63
C LEU A 3 8.17 10.91 13.14
N ILE A 4 9.20 10.53 13.89
CA ILE A 4 9.34 9.17 14.43
C ILE A 4 8.26 8.96 15.50
N PRO A 5 7.37 7.95 15.35
CA PRO A 5 6.35 7.67 16.35
C PRO A 5 7.00 7.32 17.69
N LYS A 6 6.45 7.78 18.81
CA LYS A 6 7.00 7.45 20.15
C LYS A 6 6.93 5.96 20.48
N ASP A 7 6.00 5.26 19.86
CA ASP A 7 5.64 3.86 20.03
C ASP A 7 6.03 3.01 18.82
N TYR A 8 7.09 3.39 18.09
CA TYR A 8 7.60 2.56 17.00
C TYR A 8 8.15 1.22 17.53
N HIS A 9 8.09 0.19 16.69
CA HIS A 9 8.55 -1.14 17.07
C HIS A 9 10.08 -1.21 17.02
N TRP A 10 10.71 -1.82 18.04
CA TRP A 10 12.18 -1.89 18.18
C TRP A 10 12.90 -2.57 17.01
N SER A 11 12.20 -3.37 16.21
CA SER A 11 12.76 -3.99 15.00
C SER A 11 13.27 -2.98 13.97
N TRP A 12 12.90 -1.70 14.10
CA TRP A 12 13.39 -0.62 13.25
C TRP A 12 14.65 0.09 13.78
N ASN A 13 15.15 -0.27 14.97
CA ASN A 13 16.30 0.40 15.59
C ASN A 13 17.54 0.42 14.67
N ASN A 14 17.81 -0.69 13.97
CA ASN A 14 18.97 -0.78 13.09
C ASN A 14 18.84 0.10 11.83
N PHE A 15 17.63 0.51 11.47
CA PHE A 15 17.41 1.48 10.38
C PHE A 15 17.61 2.92 10.86
N LEU A 16 17.25 3.22 12.10
CA LEU A 16 17.30 4.56 12.69
C LEU A 16 18.72 4.92 13.16
N THR A 17 19.67 4.88 12.24
CA THR A 17 21.03 5.39 12.46
C THR A 17 21.01 6.91 12.61
N ASP A 18 22.09 7.50 13.14
CA ASP A 18 22.23 8.95 13.26
C ASP A 18 22.02 9.66 11.90
N GLU A 19 22.51 9.08 10.80
CA GLU A 19 22.33 9.61 9.44
C GLU A 19 20.85 9.64 9.04
N ILE A 20 20.11 8.55 9.27
CA ILE A 20 18.68 8.46 8.93
C ILE A 20 17.85 9.40 9.82
N VAL A 21 18.19 9.53 11.11
CA VAL A 21 17.50 10.46 12.02
C VAL A 21 17.76 11.91 11.59
N MET A 22 19.00 12.26 11.25
CA MET A 22 19.34 13.58 10.71
C MET A 22 18.63 13.88 9.38
N GLU A 23 18.51 12.88 8.50
CA GLU A 23 17.75 12.99 7.25
C GLU A 23 16.26 13.26 7.55
N LEU A 24 15.65 12.51 8.47
CA LEU A 24 14.27 12.69 8.88
C LEU A 24 14.01 14.09 9.48
N ASP A 25 14.93 14.61 10.29
CA ASP A 25 14.86 15.99 10.80
C ASP A 25 14.92 17.02 9.65
N GLY A 26 15.71 16.75 8.62
CA GLY A 26 15.77 17.56 7.40
C GLY A 26 14.48 17.50 6.58
N ILE A 27 13.91 16.30 6.43
CA ILE A 27 12.62 16.08 5.77
C ILE A 27 11.51 16.82 6.53
N GLU A 28 11.48 16.69 7.85
CA GLU A 28 10.49 17.34 8.73
C GLU A 28 10.41 18.86 8.49
N LYS A 29 11.57 19.51 8.31
CA LYS A 29 11.66 20.95 8.02
C LYS A 29 11.16 21.31 6.61
N LYS A 30 11.39 20.42 5.63
CA LYS A 30 11.06 20.67 4.21
C LYS A 30 9.58 20.44 3.89
N ILE A 31 8.93 19.45 4.49
CA ILE A 31 7.53 19.10 4.18
C ILE A 31 6.50 20.08 4.78
N GLY A 32 6.89 20.87 5.79
CA GLY A 32 6.00 21.85 6.42
C GLY A 32 4.89 21.22 7.28
N THR A 33 3.73 21.90 7.34
CA THR A 33 2.58 21.52 8.19
C THR A 33 1.31 21.20 7.42
N ASN A 34 1.14 21.74 6.21
CA ASN A 34 -0.03 21.51 5.37
C ASN A 34 0.15 20.24 4.51
N ILE A 35 0.21 19.09 5.16
CA ILE A 35 0.55 17.82 4.51
C ILE A 35 -0.54 16.76 4.68
N ASN A 36 -0.54 15.79 3.77
CA ASN A 36 -1.23 14.51 3.90
C ASN A 36 -0.20 13.36 3.90
N PRO A 37 -0.38 12.30 4.72
CA PRO A 37 -1.35 12.22 5.81
C PRO A 37 -0.99 13.20 6.95
N GLU A 38 -1.80 13.21 8.02
CA GLU A 38 -1.45 13.93 9.25
C GLU A 38 -0.07 13.47 9.79
N ARG A 39 0.62 14.36 10.50
CA ARG A 39 2.04 14.20 10.84
C ARG A 39 2.35 12.89 11.57
N ASP A 40 1.50 12.49 12.51
CA ASP A 40 1.61 11.25 13.30
C ASP A 40 1.41 9.97 12.46
N LYS A 41 0.86 10.11 11.25
CA LYS A 41 0.60 9.02 10.32
C LYS A 41 1.68 8.84 9.24
N VAL A 42 2.59 9.81 9.08
CA VAL A 42 3.63 9.80 8.02
C VAL A 42 4.53 8.56 8.15
N LEU A 43 5.04 8.29 9.35
CA LEU A 43 5.92 7.15 9.64
C LEU A 43 5.21 6.02 10.41
N ARG A 44 3.87 5.93 10.34
CA ARG A 44 3.11 4.94 11.11
C ARG A 44 3.48 3.49 10.81
N PHE A 45 4.06 3.23 9.62
CA PHE A 45 4.54 1.91 9.24
C PHE A 45 5.60 1.37 10.23
N MET A 46 6.34 2.25 10.91
CA MET A 46 7.34 1.86 11.92
C MET A 46 6.72 1.23 13.17
N LYS A 47 5.40 1.30 13.35
CA LYS A 47 4.69 0.57 14.42
C LYS A 47 4.54 -0.92 14.12
N CYS A 48 4.69 -1.32 12.85
CA CYS A 48 4.63 -2.73 12.47
C CYS A 48 5.92 -3.44 12.88
N ASN A 49 5.82 -4.71 13.29
CA ASN A 49 6.99 -5.54 13.47
C ASN A 49 7.59 -5.94 12.12
N LEU A 50 8.80 -5.47 11.82
CA LEU A 50 9.51 -5.73 10.57
C LEU A 50 9.68 -7.23 10.27
N TYR A 51 9.89 -8.04 11.32
CA TYR A 51 10.12 -9.47 11.18
C TYR A 51 8.84 -10.27 10.85
N ASP A 52 7.66 -9.71 11.12
CA ASP A 52 6.37 -10.34 10.82
C ASP A 52 5.87 -9.99 9.42
N ILE A 53 6.57 -9.13 8.68
CA ILE A 53 6.17 -8.70 7.34
C ILE A 53 6.32 -9.88 6.37
N LYS A 54 5.24 -10.22 5.68
CA LYS A 54 5.20 -11.27 4.65
C LYS A 54 4.96 -10.69 3.27
N VAL A 55 4.23 -9.60 3.18
CA VAL A 55 3.88 -8.91 1.93
C VAL A 55 4.14 -7.42 2.09
N VAL A 56 4.71 -6.79 1.06
CA VAL A 56 4.77 -5.32 0.96
C VAL A 56 3.97 -4.90 -0.26
N ILE A 57 2.97 -4.04 -0.05
CA ILE A 57 2.23 -3.36 -1.11
C ILE A 57 2.80 -1.96 -1.24
N LEU A 58 3.45 -1.67 -2.38
CA LEU A 58 4.12 -0.39 -2.60
C LEU A 58 3.22 0.56 -3.39
N GLY A 59 2.72 1.60 -2.70
CA GLY A 59 2.09 2.77 -3.31
C GLY A 59 3.12 3.82 -3.75
N GLN A 60 2.66 4.82 -4.49
CA GLN A 60 3.48 5.95 -4.90
C GLN A 60 3.50 7.02 -3.82
N ASP A 61 2.41 7.77 -3.69
CA ASP A 61 2.21 8.85 -2.73
C ASP A 61 0.88 8.68 -1.99
N PRO A 62 0.73 9.28 -0.80
CA PRO A 62 -0.54 9.27 -0.09
C PRO A 62 -1.57 10.08 -0.88
N TYR A 63 -2.86 9.82 -0.66
CA TYR A 63 -3.89 10.62 -1.31
C TYR A 63 -3.74 12.12 -0.95
N PRO A 64 -3.67 13.02 -1.95
CA PRO A 64 -3.45 14.45 -1.70
C PRO A 64 -4.67 15.12 -1.06
N GLU A 65 -5.80 14.43 -0.98
CA GLU A 65 -7.06 14.98 -0.51
C GLU A 65 -7.17 14.88 1.00
N LYS A 66 -7.55 16.00 1.64
CA LYS A 66 -7.65 16.07 3.10
C LYS A 66 -8.58 14.99 3.64
N GLY A 67 -8.12 14.29 4.67
CA GLY A 67 -8.87 13.20 5.34
C GLY A 67 -8.86 11.86 4.62
N LYS A 68 -8.24 11.75 3.44
CA LYS A 68 -8.15 10.47 2.69
C LYS A 68 -6.91 9.66 3.05
N ALA A 69 -5.76 10.31 3.18
CA ALA A 69 -4.51 9.63 3.48
C ALA A 69 -4.45 9.20 4.96
N THR A 70 -4.23 7.91 5.19
CA THR A 70 -4.12 7.32 6.53
C THR A 70 -2.69 6.97 6.93
N GLY A 71 -1.75 7.06 5.98
CA GLY A 71 -0.39 6.52 6.11
C GLY A 71 -0.27 5.07 5.63
N ARG A 72 -1.36 4.40 5.25
CA ARG A 72 -1.33 3.14 4.49
C ARG A 72 -1.52 3.43 3.00
N ALA A 73 -0.77 2.75 2.14
CA ALA A 73 -1.01 2.77 0.70
C ALA A 73 -2.41 2.23 0.37
N PHE A 74 -3.10 2.84 -0.60
CA PHE A 74 -4.44 2.46 -1.11
C PHE A 74 -5.62 2.53 -0.11
N GLU A 75 -5.40 2.73 1.18
CA GLU A 75 -6.46 2.94 2.17
C GLU A 75 -7.09 4.34 2.02
N VAL A 76 -8.41 4.41 2.16
CA VAL A 76 -9.17 5.65 2.05
C VAL A 76 -9.82 5.94 3.41
N GLY A 77 -9.30 6.93 4.14
CA GLY A 77 -9.59 7.10 5.56
C GLY A 77 -11.04 7.38 5.97
N ASP A 78 -11.86 7.94 5.08
CA ASP A 78 -13.27 8.22 5.33
C ASP A 78 -14.22 7.19 4.70
N LEU A 79 -13.68 6.07 4.20
CA LEU A 79 -14.46 5.00 3.59
C LEU A 79 -14.76 3.93 4.65
N VAL A 80 -16.03 3.81 5.06
CA VAL A 80 -16.46 2.85 6.10
C VAL A 80 -17.30 1.70 5.55
N SER A 81 -17.72 1.77 4.29
CA SER A 81 -18.53 0.72 3.67
C SER A 81 -18.24 0.61 2.19
N TRP A 82 -18.20 -0.61 1.66
CA TRP A 82 -18.13 -0.83 0.22
C TRP A 82 -19.34 -0.26 -0.53
N ASN A 83 -20.47 -0.01 0.13
CA ASN A 83 -21.66 0.60 -0.46
C ASN A 83 -21.63 2.14 -0.47
N GLN A 84 -20.64 2.75 0.19
CA GLN A 84 -20.43 4.20 0.17
C GLN A 84 -19.86 4.63 -1.19
N LYS A 85 -20.19 5.85 -1.63
CA LYS A 85 -19.58 6.42 -2.85
C LYS A 85 -18.14 6.82 -2.58
N PHE A 86 -17.22 6.34 -3.43
CA PHE A 86 -15.82 6.78 -3.46
C PHE A 86 -15.27 6.75 -4.89
N ARG A 87 -14.19 7.50 -5.14
CA ARG A 87 -13.66 7.77 -6.50
C ARG A 87 -12.40 6.98 -6.84
N GLN A 88 -11.72 6.41 -5.85
CA GLN A 88 -10.43 5.75 -6.01
C GLN A 88 -10.56 4.47 -6.84
N VAL A 89 -10.30 4.58 -8.15
CA VAL A 89 -10.40 3.48 -9.12
C VAL A 89 -9.46 2.32 -8.76
N SER A 90 -8.25 2.63 -8.28
CA SER A 90 -7.30 1.60 -7.86
C SER A 90 -7.89 0.67 -6.80
N LEU A 91 -8.54 1.22 -5.77
CA LEU A 91 -9.17 0.42 -4.72
C LEU A 91 -10.32 -0.43 -5.26
N LYS A 92 -11.11 0.10 -6.19
CA LYS A 92 -12.16 -0.68 -6.87
C LYS A 92 -11.59 -1.88 -7.61
N ASN A 93 -10.48 -1.69 -8.33
CA ASN A 93 -9.83 -2.76 -9.08
C ASN A 93 -9.09 -3.75 -8.16
N ILE A 94 -8.52 -3.32 -7.03
CA ILE A 94 -8.01 -4.23 -5.98
C ILE A 94 -9.12 -5.17 -5.51
N VAL A 95 -10.31 -4.65 -5.20
CA VAL A 95 -11.47 -5.50 -4.82
C VAL A 95 -11.89 -6.43 -5.95
N ARG A 96 -11.83 -5.99 -7.22
CA ARG A 96 -12.11 -6.86 -8.37
C ARG A 96 -11.11 -8.00 -8.50
N LEU A 97 -9.82 -7.76 -8.27
CA LEU A 97 -8.80 -8.80 -8.31
C LEU A 97 -8.95 -9.79 -7.14
N LEU A 98 -9.28 -9.30 -5.94
CA LEU A 98 -9.64 -10.16 -4.81
C LEU A 98 -10.84 -11.05 -5.15
N TYR A 99 -11.92 -10.45 -5.65
CA TYR A 99 -13.12 -11.18 -6.06
C TYR A 99 -12.81 -12.26 -7.10
N LYS A 100 -12.05 -11.92 -8.15
CA LYS A 100 -11.57 -12.87 -9.17
C LYS A 100 -10.91 -14.09 -8.51
N ASN A 101 -9.93 -13.83 -7.64
CA ASN A 101 -9.11 -14.90 -7.09
C ASN A 101 -9.88 -15.78 -6.10
N TYR A 102 -10.75 -15.21 -5.25
CA TYR A 102 -11.58 -16.00 -4.32
C TYR A 102 -12.70 -16.79 -4.99
N ASN A 103 -13.14 -16.39 -6.19
CA ASN A 103 -14.16 -17.11 -6.96
C ASN A 103 -13.56 -17.99 -8.07
N GLY A 104 -12.22 -18.12 -8.14
CA GLY A 104 -11.56 -18.96 -9.14
C GLY A 104 -11.77 -18.51 -10.58
N ILE A 105 -12.01 -17.22 -10.82
CA ILE A 105 -12.24 -16.68 -12.16
C ILE A 105 -10.90 -16.59 -12.91
N THR A 106 -10.79 -17.24 -14.06
CA THR A 106 -9.56 -17.26 -14.88
C THR A 106 -9.65 -16.35 -16.10
N GLU A 107 -10.83 -16.24 -16.71
CA GLU A 107 -11.04 -15.46 -17.93
C GLU A 107 -11.30 -13.98 -17.62
N TYR A 108 -10.61 -13.09 -18.32
CA TYR A 108 -10.71 -11.65 -18.07
C TYR A 108 -12.15 -11.11 -18.23
N LYS A 109 -12.85 -11.60 -19.27
CA LYS A 109 -14.24 -11.22 -19.58
C LYS A 109 -15.24 -11.54 -18.46
N ASP A 110 -14.91 -12.50 -17.60
CA ASP A 110 -15.78 -12.96 -16.51
C ASP A 110 -15.52 -12.18 -15.20
N ILE A 111 -14.50 -11.29 -15.18
CA ILE A 111 -14.18 -10.44 -14.04
C ILE A 111 -15.22 -9.32 -13.93
N LYS A 112 -16.13 -9.47 -12.97
CA LYS A 112 -17.21 -8.51 -12.67
C LYS A 112 -16.69 -7.09 -12.48
N LYS A 113 -17.51 -6.12 -12.84
CA LYS A 113 -17.30 -4.71 -12.48
C LYS A 113 -17.46 -4.56 -10.97
N PHE A 114 -16.79 -3.57 -10.40
CA PHE A 114 -16.90 -3.28 -8.97
C PHE A 114 -18.35 -3.05 -8.52
N SER A 115 -19.20 -2.41 -9.34
CA SER A 115 -20.62 -2.19 -9.02
C SER A 115 -21.44 -3.48 -8.86
N GLU A 116 -21.08 -4.54 -9.59
CA GLU A 116 -21.72 -5.85 -9.49
C GLU A 116 -21.24 -6.57 -8.23
N ILE A 117 -19.95 -6.47 -7.92
CA ILE A 117 -19.37 -7.01 -6.68
C ILE A 117 -19.96 -6.30 -5.45
N GLN A 118 -20.12 -4.97 -5.50
CA GLN A 118 -20.78 -4.20 -4.44
C GLN A 118 -22.19 -4.73 -4.15
N LYS A 119 -22.95 -5.08 -5.19
CA LYS A 119 -24.27 -5.69 -5.04
C LYS A 119 -24.18 -7.04 -4.33
N GLU A 120 -23.21 -7.88 -4.67
CA GLU A 120 -22.99 -9.17 -4.00
C GLU A 120 -22.56 -9.04 -2.54
N ILE A 121 -21.72 -8.05 -2.22
CA ILE A 121 -21.36 -7.73 -0.83
C ILE A 121 -22.63 -7.35 -0.05
N LYS A 122 -23.46 -6.46 -0.61
CA LYS A 122 -24.72 -6.03 0.01
C LYS A 122 -25.71 -7.18 0.20
N GLU A 123 -25.74 -8.13 -0.73
CA GLU A 123 -26.59 -9.33 -0.68
C GLU A 123 -26.00 -10.47 0.17
N GLY A 124 -24.80 -10.30 0.74
CA GLY A 124 -24.11 -11.33 1.53
C GLY A 124 -23.54 -12.50 0.71
N LYS A 125 -23.49 -12.37 -0.63
CA LYS A 125 -22.95 -13.38 -1.56
C LYS A 125 -21.43 -13.36 -1.62
N PHE A 126 -20.81 -12.22 -1.31
CA PHE A 126 -19.36 -12.09 -1.22
C PHE A 126 -18.97 -11.43 0.11
N SER A 127 -18.41 -12.22 1.03
CA SER A 127 -18.01 -11.74 2.36
C SER A 127 -16.58 -11.21 2.36
N ILE A 128 -16.43 -9.92 2.64
CA ILE A 128 -15.18 -9.18 2.76
C ILE A 128 -15.35 -8.12 3.85
N LEU A 129 -14.35 -7.95 4.71
CA LEU A 129 -14.37 -6.92 5.75
C LEU A 129 -14.62 -5.53 5.16
N PRO A 130 -15.27 -4.63 5.92
CA PRO A 130 -15.48 -3.27 5.47
C PRO A 130 -14.15 -2.52 5.32
N PRO A 131 -14.10 -1.47 4.49
CA PRO A 131 -12.85 -0.78 4.15
C PRO A 131 -12.09 -0.18 5.34
N ASN A 132 -12.79 0.23 6.40
CA ASN A 132 -12.20 0.77 7.63
C ASN A 132 -11.57 -0.30 8.54
N GLU A 133 -11.79 -1.59 8.24
CA GLU A 133 -11.28 -2.71 9.03
C GLU A 133 -10.27 -3.54 8.23
N ILE A 134 -10.50 -3.74 6.93
CA ILE A 134 -9.74 -4.68 6.10
C ILE A 134 -8.24 -4.37 6.04
N PHE A 135 -7.85 -3.09 5.93
CA PHE A 135 -6.43 -2.72 5.88
C PHE A 135 -5.73 -2.88 7.23
N GLY A 136 -6.46 -2.69 8.33
CA GLY A 136 -5.98 -3.01 9.67
C GLY A 136 -5.78 -4.51 9.84
N SER A 137 -6.71 -5.33 9.32
CA SER A 137 -6.54 -6.77 9.33
C SER A 137 -5.33 -7.22 8.50
N TRP A 138 -5.19 -6.74 7.26
CA TRP A 138 -4.02 -7.05 6.44
C TRP A 138 -2.71 -6.68 7.15
N GLU A 139 -2.64 -5.50 7.77
CA GLU A 139 -1.48 -5.06 8.55
C GLU A 139 -1.16 -6.03 9.71
N SER A 140 -2.18 -6.46 10.46
CA SER A 140 -2.04 -7.44 11.55
C SER A 140 -1.61 -8.83 11.09
N GLN A 141 -1.85 -9.17 9.81
CA GLN A 141 -1.44 -10.43 9.21
C GLN A 141 -0.03 -10.40 8.60
N GLY A 142 0.62 -9.24 8.59
CA GLY A 142 1.97 -9.05 8.04
C GLY A 142 2.02 -8.38 6.67
N VAL A 143 0.99 -7.61 6.28
CA VAL A 143 1.03 -6.79 5.06
C VAL A 143 1.48 -5.37 5.38
N LEU A 144 2.63 -4.96 4.86
CA LEU A 144 3.09 -3.57 4.94
C LEU A 144 2.53 -2.76 3.76
N LEU A 145 1.61 -1.84 4.04
CA LEU A 145 1.01 -0.93 3.05
C LEU A 145 1.82 0.37 2.97
N LEU A 146 2.92 0.35 2.22
CA LEU A 146 3.92 1.42 2.23
C LEU A 146 3.77 2.32 1.00
N ASN A 147 3.76 3.64 1.18
CA ASN A 147 3.97 4.56 0.06
C ASN A 147 5.47 4.79 -0.15
N THR A 148 5.88 4.90 -1.40
CA THR A 148 7.25 5.26 -1.79
C THR A 148 7.59 6.65 -1.29
N TYR A 149 6.66 7.60 -1.34
CA TYR A 149 6.81 8.92 -0.77
C TYR A 149 5.81 9.05 0.37
N LEU A 150 6.26 9.46 1.55
CA LEU A 150 5.49 9.25 2.78
C LEU A 150 4.60 10.44 3.15
N SER A 151 4.71 11.54 2.44
CA SER A 151 3.80 12.68 2.53
C SER A 151 3.66 13.39 1.19
N VAL A 152 2.64 14.23 1.08
CA VAL A 152 2.45 15.23 0.03
C VAL A 152 1.89 16.50 0.66
N GLU A 153 2.13 17.65 0.04
CA GLU A 153 1.37 18.86 0.32
C GLU A 153 -0.12 18.62 0.03
N ALA A 154 -1.00 19.12 0.91
CA ALA A 154 -2.43 18.92 0.77
C ALA A 154 -2.94 19.52 -0.55
N GLY A 155 -3.56 18.67 -1.39
CA GLY A 155 -4.08 19.01 -2.71
C GLY A 155 -3.08 18.81 -3.85
N ILE A 156 -1.80 18.55 -3.58
CA ILE A 156 -0.74 18.53 -4.60
C ILE A 156 -0.03 17.16 -4.60
N SER A 157 -0.46 16.27 -5.48
CA SER A 157 0.18 14.96 -5.69
C SER A 157 1.65 15.13 -6.12
N GLY A 158 2.52 14.24 -5.66
CA GLY A 158 3.94 14.21 -6.01
C GLY A 158 4.80 15.39 -5.50
N SER A 159 4.23 16.32 -4.75
CA SER A 159 4.92 17.52 -4.22
C SER A 159 6.18 17.23 -3.41
N HIS A 160 6.25 16.09 -2.72
CA HIS A 160 7.41 15.72 -1.89
C HIS A 160 8.26 14.58 -2.46
N ILE A 161 8.12 14.24 -3.75
CA ILE A 161 8.96 13.22 -4.41
C ILE A 161 10.45 13.49 -4.17
N PRO A 162 11.00 14.70 -4.44
CA PRO A 162 12.43 14.94 -4.28
C PRO A 162 12.88 14.93 -2.81
N ILE A 163 11.95 15.10 -1.88
CA ILE A 163 12.23 15.14 -0.44
C ILE A 163 12.41 13.73 0.10
N TRP A 164 11.59 12.78 -0.36
CA TRP A 164 11.55 11.40 0.15
C TRP A 164 12.41 10.41 -0.64
N GLU A 165 12.83 10.72 -1.88
CA GLU A 165 13.51 9.77 -2.77
C GLU A 165 14.71 9.05 -2.12
N ASN A 166 15.55 9.77 -1.38
CA ASN A 166 16.74 9.19 -0.74
C ASN A 166 16.36 8.27 0.44
N PHE A 167 15.58 8.77 1.39
CA PHE A 167 15.06 8.00 2.51
C PHE A 167 14.38 6.71 2.05
N SER A 168 13.50 6.80 1.06
CA SER A 168 12.73 5.65 0.57
C SER A 168 13.59 4.61 -0.13
N ARG A 169 14.66 5.04 -0.80
CA ARG A 169 15.67 4.12 -1.34
C ARG A 169 16.32 3.30 -0.22
N GLU A 170 16.81 3.97 0.82
CA GLU A 170 17.48 3.26 1.93
C GLU A 170 16.50 2.41 2.73
N LEU A 171 15.25 2.87 2.91
CA LEU A 171 14.19 2.11 3.58
C LEU A 171 13.87 0.79 2.85
N LEU A 172 13.62 0.85 1.54
CA LEU A 172 13.30 -0.36 0.76
C LEU A 172 14.45 -1.36 0.75
N LYS A 173 15.68 -0.84 0.62
CA LYS A 173 16.90 -1.63 0.70
C LYS A 173 17.01 -2.32 2.06
N PHE A 174 16.86 -1.57 3.15
CA PHE A 174 16.90 -2.10 4.52
C PHE A 174 15.84 -3.19 4.75
N ILE A 175 14.56 -2.92 4.43
CA ILE A 175 13.47 -3.90 4.60
C ILE A 175 13.80 -5.20 3.87
N SER A 176 14.23 -5.11 2.60
CA SER A 176 14.54 -6.29 1.79
C SER A 176 15.74 -7.09 2.30
N GLN A 177 16.67 -6.45 3.00
CA GLN A 177 17.86 -7.11 3.55
C GLN A 177 17.58 -7.80 4.88
N GLU A 178 16.80 -7.16 5.75
CA GLU A 178 16.42 -7.71 7.06
C GLU A 178 15.44 -8.87 6.93
N ASN A 179 14.52 -8.81 5.96
CA ASN A 179 13.54 -9.85 5.72
C ASN A 179 13.52 -10.27 4.24
N LYS A 180 14.15 -11.42 3.98
CA LYS A 180 14.43 -11.91 2.61
C LYS A 180 13.26 -12.62 1.94
N ASN A 181 12.22 -12.98 2.71
CA ASN A 181 11.11 -13.82 2.26
C ASN A 181 9.82 -13.01 2.04
N ILE A 182 9.96 -11.73 1.67
CA ILE A 182 8.82 -10.85 1.39
C ILE A 182 8.30 -11.07 -0.04
N SER A 183 6.98 -11.09 -0.19
CA SER A 183 6.31 -10.88 -1.49
C SER A 183 6.08 -9.40 -1.73
N TRP A 184 6.69 -8.85 -2.78
CA TRP A 184 6.62 -7.43 -3.14
C TRP A 184 5.59 -7.19 -4.25
N PHE A 185 4.55 -6.44 -3.94
CA PHE A 185 3.52 -6.06 -4.90
C PHE A 185 3.89 -4.67 -5.45
N LEU A 186 4.38 -4.67 -6.69
CA LEU A 186 4.91 -3.49 -7.38
C LEU A 186 3.97 -3.14 -8.52
N TRP A 187 2.99 -2.29 -8.24
CA TRP A 187 1.95 -1.95 -9.21
C TRP A 187 2.20 -0.60 -9.87
N GLY A 188 2.57 -0.63 -11.14
CA GLY A 188 2.85 0.52 -11.97
C GLY A 188 4.34 0.84 -12.04
N LYS A 189 4.71 1.57 -13.10
CA LYS A 189 6.10 1.83 -13.46
C LYS A 189 6.93 2.42 -12.32
N MET A 190 6.35 3.31 -11.53
CA MET A 190 7.05 3.94 -10.40
C MET A 190 7.38 2.97 -9.28
N ALA A 191 6.51 1.99 -8.99
CA ALA A 191 6.78 0.95 -8.00
C ALA A 191 7.76 -0.08 -8.55
N GLU A 192 7.61 -0.48 -9.81
CA GLU A 192 8.55 -1.37 -10.53
C GLU A 192 9.97 -0.79 -10.55
N ASP A 193 10.13 0.50 -10.82
CA ASP A 193 11.43 1.16 -10.85
C ASP A 193 12.15 1.12 -9.49
N LYS A 194 11.42 0.96 -8.38
CA LYS A 194 12.02 0.79 -7.05
C LYS A 194 12.56 -0.62 -6.80
N LYS A 195 12.23 -1.61 -7.65
CA LYS A 195 12.80 -2.97 -7.61
C LYS A 195 14.33 -2.97 -7.61
N ARG A 196 14.97 -2.00 -8.27
CA ARG A 196 16.44 -1.84 -8.28
C ARG A 196 17.07 -1.67 -6.90
N PHE A 197 16.27 -1.30 -5.89
CA PHE A 197 16.72 -1.11 -4.51
C PHE A 197 16.37 -2.29 -3.60
N ILE A 198 15.45 -3.15 -4.03
CA ILE A 198 14.98 -4.32 -3.30
C ILE A 198 15.87 -5.50 -3.66
N ARG A 199 16.59 -6.06 -2.69
CA ARG A 199 17.60 -7.10 -2.94
C ARG A 199 17.03 -8.51 -2.96
N TYR A 200 16.04 -8.78 -2.12
CA TYR A 200 15.50 -10.12 -1.89
C TYR A 200 13.97 -10.12 -1.84
N GLY A 201 13.38 -11.27 -2.16
CA GLY A 201 11.94 -11.49 -2.15
C GLY A 201 11.39 -12.01 -3.48
N LYS A 202 10.08 -12.25 -3.52
CA LYS A 202 9.33 -12.58 -4.74
C LYS A 202 8.61 -11.33 -5.23
N TYR A 203 8.66 -11.05 -6.53
CA TYR A 203 8.06 -9.85 -7.11
C TYR A 203 6.76 -10.19 -7.85
N TYR A 204 5.75 -9.36 -7.63
CA TYR A 204 4.50 -9.35 -8.37
C TYR A 204 4.34 -7.99 -9.02
N GLU A 205 4.72 -7.94 -10.30
CA GLU A 205 4.73 -6.73 -11.11
C GLU A 205 3.49 -6.71 -12.01
N SER A 206 2.91 -5.53 -12.15
CA SER A 206 1.86 -5.25 -13.13
C SER A 206 1.76 -3.76 -13.29
N ARG A 207 1.08 -3.32 -14.33
CA ARG A 207 0.65 -1.93 -14.42
C ARG A 207 -0.20 -1.50 -13.22
N HIS A 208 -0.27 -0.18 -13.02
CA HIS A 208 -0.99 0.42 -11.89
C HIS A 208 -2.49 0.05 -11.91
N PRO A 209 -3.13 -0.20 -10.74
CA PRO A 209 -4.51 -0.68 -10.68
C PRO A 209 -5.55 0.34 -11.18
N MET A 210 -5.15 1.58 -11.48
CA MET A 210 -6.06 2.56 -12.11
C MET A 210 -6.25 2.31 -13.62
N MET A 211 -5.32 1.59 -14.27
CA MET A 211 -5.28 1.36 -15.71
C MET A 211 -5.53 -0.13 -15.98
N CYS A 212 -6.78 -0.58 -15.92
CA CYS A 212 -7.13 -1.98 -16.21
C CYS A 212 -7.80 -2.13 -17.58
N SER A 213 -7.30 -3.04 -18.42
CA SER A 213 -7.87 -3.41 -19.71
C SER A 213 -7.30 -4.75 -20.20
N GLU A 214 -8.14 -5.56 -20.85
CA GLU A 214 -7.81 -6.90 -21.32
C GLU A 214 -6.66 -6.94 -22.35
N PHE A 215 -6.47 -5.85 -23.08
CA PHE A 215 -5.50 -5.75 -24.16
C PHE A 215 -4.04 -5.66 -23.69
N TYR A 216 -3.82 -5.41 -22.40
CA TYR A 216 -2.49 -5.25 -21.84
C TYR A 216 -2.02 -6.56 -21.22
N GLU A 217 -0.83 -7.01 -21.60
CA GLU A 217 -0.24 -8.25 -21.08
C GLU A 217 0.05 -8.15 -19.58
N ASP A 218 0.52 -6.98 -19.14
CA ASP A 218 0.88 -6.64 -17.76
C ASP A 218 -0.31 -6.11 -16.93
N ASP A 219 -1.55 -6.42 -17.34
CA ASP A 219 -2.73 -5.88 -16.66
C ASP A 219 -2.83 -6.31 -15.19
N PHE A 220 -3.16 -5.37 -14.31
CA PHE A 220 -3.33 -5.63 -12.88
C PHE A 220 -4.32 -6.77 -12.59
N LEU A 221 -5.43 -6.88 -13.33
CA LEU A 221 -6.44 -7.93 -13.10
C LEU A 221 -6.00 -9.33 -13.56
N LYS A 222 -4.91 -9.42 -14.32
CA LYS A 222 -4.27 -10.68 -14.69
C LYS A 222 -3.23 -11.14 -13.65
N ASN A 223 -2.89 -10.28 -12.69
CA ASN A 223 -1.88 -10.59 -11.67
C ASN A 223 -2.39 -11.65 -10.67
N ASP A 224 -1.52 -12.58 -10.28
CA ASP A 224 -1.82 -13.67 -9.34
C ASP A 224 -1.34 -13.37 -7.90
N CYS A 225 -0.94 -12.13 -7.61
CA CYS A 225 -0.39 -11.70 -6.31
C CYS A 225 -1.23 -12.14 -5.11
N PHE A 226 -2.54 -11.88 -5.10
CA PHE A 226 -3.40 -12.30 -3.99
C PHE A 226 -3.58 -13.82 -3.97
N LYS A 227 -3.79 -14.46 -5.13
CA LYS A 227 -3.97 -15.92 -5.24
C LYS A 227 -2.78 -16.68 -4.66
N ASP A 228 -1.57 -16.28 -5.02
CA ASP A 228 -0.34 -16.91 -4.57
C ASP A 228 -0.03 -16.67 -3.08
N THR A 229 -0.64 -15.66 -2.47
CA THR A 229 -0.40 -15.29 -1.06
C THR A 229 -1.58 -15.61 -0.13
N MET A 230 -2.65 -16.22 -0.64
CA MET A 230 -3.81 -16.65 0.17
C MET A 230 -3.48 -17.67 1.26
N SER A 231 -2.36 -18.40 1.12
CA SER A 231 -1.90 -19.36 2.15
C SER A 231 -1.30 -18.68 3.38
N ILE A 232 -0.92 -17.41 3.28
CA ILE A 232 -0.21 -16.66 4.34
C ILE A 232 -0.96 -15.40 4.80
N ILE A 233 -1.87 -14.89 3.98
CA ILE A 233 -2.74 -13.74 4.25
C ILE A 233 -4.17 -14.13 3.84
N ASN A 234 -5.12 -13.98 4.76
CA ASN A 234 -6.53 -13.94 4.42
C ASN A 234 -6.88 -12.53 3.93
N TRP A 235 -7.02 -12.35 2.63
CA TRP A 235 -7.25 -11.04 2.04
C TRP A 235 -8.69 -10.53 2.18
N LYS A 236 -9.63 -11.34 2.69
CA LYS A 236 -11.01 -10.89 2.96
C LYS A 236 -11.28 -10.53 4.41
N ASP A 237 -10.49 -11.07 5.33
CA ASP A 237 -10.73 -11.03 6.77
C ASP A 237 -9.50 -10.56 7.53
#